data_AF-X0S5V0-F1
#
_entry.id   AF-X0S5V0-F1
#
_cell.length_a   1.000
_cell.length_b   1.000
_cell.length_c   1.000
_cell.angle_alpha   90.00
_cell.angle_beta   90.00
_cell.angle_gamma   90.00
#
_symmetry.space_group_name_H-M   'P 1'
#
loop_
_entity.id
_entity.type
_entity.pdbx_description
1 polymer ?
#
loop_
_entity_poly.entity_id
_entity_poly.type
_entity_poly.pdbx_seq_one_letter_code
_entity_poly.pdbx_strand_id
1 'polypeptide(L)'
;MKPRRAFFLVIVLLVVVVATMAVYSFTELMVAYDDSAYLSGDLVQTRVTVESGVDALRVMLSKSPSSRVDFGGTYNNPQMFQAVTVSAGNDGTTPTNFSVLAPALSEIGTYGGIRFGLQNESARLNINALPVIEEHLGALGPLLTMAADTDEDFDANNIAVSLLMALPGMTEDVADAILDWIDEDEEARPYGAESEFYVSQPTPYSA
;
A
#
# COMPACT_ATOMS: atom_id res chain seq x y z
N MET A 1 11.19 -80.32 1.97
CA MET A 1 11.17 -78.90 2.39
C MET A 1 9.96 -78.23 1.76
N LYS A 2 8.99 -77.78 2.56
CA LYS A 2 7.70 -77.22 2.10
C LYS A 2 7.94 -75.76 1.64
N PRO A 3 7.48 -75.33 0.45
CA PRO A 3 7.85 -74.02 -0.09
C PRO A 3 7.21 -72.88 0.72
N ARG A 4 8.01 -71.86 1.05
CA ARG A 4 7.61 -70.62 1.76
C ARG A 4 6.73 -69.73 0.86
N ARG A 5 5.50 -70.17 0.55
CA ARG A 5 4.57 -69.43 -0.34
C ARG A 5 3.80 -68.29 0.36
N ALA A 6 3.65 -68.34 1.69
CA ALA A 6 2.93 -67.32 2.46
C ALA A 6 3.67 -65.97 2.53
N PHE A 7 5.00 -65.98 2.55
CA PHE A 7 5.81 -64.75 2.66
C PHE A 7 5.76 -63.88 1.40
N PHE A 8 5.62 -64.49 0.22
CA PHE A 8 5.45 -63.75 -1.05
C PHE A 8 4.17 -62.91 -1.06
N LEU A 9 3.10 -63.40 -0.45
CA LEU A 9 1.82 -62.68 -0.38
C LEU A 9 1.97 -61.41 0.47
N VAL A 10 2.74 -61.47 1.56
CA VAL A 10 3.04 -60.30 2.40
C VAL A 10 3.91 -59.28 1.67
N ILE A 11 4.92 -59.73 0.91
CA ILE A 11 5.74 -58.81 0.09
C ILE A 11 4.88 -58.14 -0.98
N VAL A 12 4.05 -58.90 -1.70
CA VAL A 12 3.17 -58.35 -2.74
C VAL A 12 2.19 -57.34 -2.13
N LEU A 13 1.62 -57.64 -0.96
CA LEU A 13 0.76 -56.70 -0.25
C LEU A 13 1.51 -55.41 0.09
N LEU A 14 2.74 -55.51 0.61
CA LEU A 14 3.56 -54.34 0.94
C LEU A 14 3.87 -53.52 -0.30
N VAL A 15 4.24 -54.16 -1.41
CA VAL A 15 4.50 -53.47 -2.68
C VAL A 15 3.25 -52.77 -3.18
N VAL A 16 2.08 -53.40 -3.09
CA VAL A 16 0.81 -52.78 -3.48
C VAL A 16 0.49 -51.58 -2.58
N VAL A 17 0.66 -51.70 -1.25
CA VAL A 17 0.40 -50.57 -0.33
C VAL A 17 1.34 -49.40 -0.63
N VAL A 18 2.64 -49.65 -0.80
CA VAL A 18 3.61 -48.59 -1.15
C VAL A 18 3.29 -47.97 -2.50
N ALA A 19 2.94 -48.78 -3.51
CA ALA A 19 2.54 -48.27 -4.82
C ALA A 19 1.26 -47.43 -4.74
N THR A 20 0.26 -47.83 -3.95
CA THR A 20 -0.96 -47.04 -3.76
C THR A 20 -0.70 -45.72 -3.06
N MET A 21 0.20 -45.69 -2.07
CA MET A 21 0.58 -44.44 -1.39
C MET A 21 1.34 -43.49 -2.32
N ALA A 22 2.21 -44.03 -3.19
CA ALA A 22 2.93 -43.24 -4.18
C ALA A 22 1.97 -42.62 -5.22
N VAL A 23 1.00 -43.40 -5.72
CA VAL A 23 -0.03 -42.89 -6.65
C VAL A 23 -0.91 -41.84 -5.98
N TYR A 24 -1.27 -42.04 -4.71
CA TYR A 24 -2.05 -41.08 -3.93
C TYR A 24 -1.31 -39.74 -3.78
N SER A 25 -0.05 -39.78 -3.32
CA SER A 25 0.78 -38.58 -3.15
C SER A 25 1.03 -37.85 -4.49
N PHE A 26 1.24 -38.59 -5.58
CA PHE A 26 1.38 -38.00 -6.91
C PHE A 26 0.09 -37.31 -7.37
N THR A 27 -1.07 -37.92 -7.11
CA THR A 27 -2.37 -37.35 -7.49
C THR A 27 -2.65 -36.07 -6.71
N GLU A 28 -2.38 -36.03 -5.40
CA GLU A 28 -2.53 -34.83 -4.59
C GLU A 28 -1.62 -33.69 -5.09
N LEU A 29 -0.35 -33.98 -5.40
CA LEU A 29 0.56 -32.99 -5.97
C LEU A 29 0.07 -32.48 -7.32
N MET A 30 -0.45 -33.34 -8.19
CA MET A 30 -0.96 -32.93 -9.49
C MET A 30 -2.17 -32.00 -9.40
N VAL A 31 -3.11 -32.25 -8.46
CA VAL A 31 -4.23 -31.33 -8.21
C VAL A 31 -3.71 -29.99 -7.68
N ALA A 32 -2.77 -30.00 -6.74
CA ALA A 32 -2.19 -28.76 -6.22
C ALA A 32 -1.45 -27.95 -7.31
N TYR A 33 -0.77 -28.62 -8.25
CA TYR A 33 -0.11 -27.96 -9.38
C TYR A 33 -1.11 -27.40 -10.40
N ASP A 34 -2.21 -28.10 -10.67
CA ASP A 34 -3.28 -27.63 -11.55
C ASP A 34 -3.91 -26.35 -10.98
N ASP A 35 -4.30 -26.36 -9.70
CA ASP A 35 -4.83 -25.19 -9.00
C ASP A 35 -3.84 -24.01 -9.03
N SER A 36 -2.56 -24.28 -8.78
CA SER A 36 -1.50 -23.27 -8.83
C SER A 36 -1.31 -22.67 -10.22
N ALA A 37 -1.44 -23.47 -11.29
CA ALA A 37 -1.33 -23.00 -12.66
C ALA A 37 -2.46 -22.02 -13.01
N TYR A 38 -3.70 -22.32 -12.60
CA TYR A 38 -4.83 -21.40 -12.79
C TYR A 38 -4.65 -20.11 -11.99
N LEU A 39 -4.28 -20.21 -10.70
CA LEU A 39 -4.04 -19.03 -9.86
C LEU A 39 -2.93 -18.13 -10.42
N SER A 40 -1.85 -18.71 -10.94
CA SER A 40 -0.78 -17.96 -11.59
C SER A 40 -1.28 -17.21 -12.83
N GLY A 41 -2.14 -17.85 -13.63
CA GLY A 41 -2.81 -17.21 -14.77
C GLY A 41 -3.67 -16.02 -14.34
N ASP A 42 -4.50 -16.21 -13.31
CA ASP A 42 -5.38 -15.17 -12.77
C ASP A 42 -4.60 -13.98 -12.18
N LEU A 43 -3.46 -14.24 -11.52
CA LEU A 43 -2.58 -13.19 -11.00
C LEU A 43 -2.00 -12.32 -12.12
N VAL A 44 -1.52 -12.95 -13.20
CA VAL A 44 -1.02 -12.23 -14.38
C VAL A 44 -2.14 -11.40 -15.02
N GLN A 45 -3.31 -12.00 -15.21
CA GLN A 45 -4.47 -11.32 -15.76
C GLN A 45 -4.91 -10.12 -14.89
N THR A 46 -4.88 -10.28 -13.57
CA THR A 46 -5.21 -9.21 -12.61
C THR A 46 -4.21 -8.07 -12.72
N ARG A 47 -2.90 -8.37 -12.79
CA ARG A 47 -1.86 -7.34 -12.97
C ARG A 47 -2.06 -6.54 -14.26
N VAL A 48 -2.28 -7.21 -15.38
CA VAL A 48 -2.51 -6.54 -16.68
C VAL A 48 -3.82 -5.74 -16.67
N THR A 49 -4.84 -6.21 -15.96
CA THR A 49 -6.12 -5.49 -15.78
C THR A 49 -5.89 -4.20 -14.97
N VAL A 50 -5.06 -4.24 -13.92
CA VAL A 50 -4.69 -3.05 -13.14
C VAL A 50 -3.89 -2.06 -13.99
N GLU A 51 -2.91 -2.53 -14.76
CA GLU A 51 -2.13 -1.68 -15.68
C GLU A 51 -3.04 -0.99 -16.72
N SER A 52 -4.00 -1.74 -17.29
CA SER A 52 -5.00 -1.19 -18.21
C SER A 52 -5.87 -0.12 -17.54
N GLY A 53 -6.22 -0.32 -16.26
CA GLY A 53 -6.92 0.68 -15.44
C GLY A 53 -6.08 1.96 -15.27
N VAL A 54 -4.78 1.83 -14.98
CA VAL A 54 -3.87 2.98 -14.87
C VAL A 54 -3.77 3.76 -16.18
N ASP A 55 -3.68 3.08 -17.32
CA ASP A 55 -3.63 3.74 -18.62
C ASP A 55 -4.96 4.41 -18.99
N ALA A 56 -6.10 3.79 -18.65
CA ALA A 56 -7.41 4.43 -18.80
C ALA A 56 -7.51 5.72 -17.97
N LEU A 57 -6.98 5.71 -16.74
CA LEU A 57 -6.88 6.90 -15.90
C LEU A 57 -5.98 7.98 -16.50
N ARG A 58 -4.82 7.61 -17.05
CA ARG A 58 -3.93 8.55 -17.76
C ARG A 58 -4.63 9.21 -18.94
N VAL A 59 -5.39 8.44 -19.72
CA VAL A 59 -6.19 8.98 -20.85
C VAL A 59 -7.29 9.92 -20.36
N MET A 60 -7.91 9.65 -19.21
CA MET A 60 -8.87 10.57 -18.62
C MET A 60 -8.22 11.87 -18.15
N LEU A 61 -7.05 11.78 -17.53
CA LEU A 61 -6.31 12.94 -17.00
C LEU A 61 -5.67 13.80 -18.09
N SER A 62 -5.38 13.24 -19.28
CA SER A 62 -4.85 14.00 -20.42
C SER A 62 -5.89 14.86 -21.14
N LYS A 63 -7.19 14.65 -20.88
CA LYS A 63 -8.28 15.46 -21.43
C LYS A 63 -8.36 16.83 -20.76
N SER A 64 -8.94 17.80 -21.46
CA SER A 64 -9.17 19.14 -20.90
C SER A 64 -10.07 19.09 -19.65
N PRO A 65 -9.94 20.05 -18.72
CA PRO A 65 -10.79 20.12 -17.53
C PRO A 65 -12.29 20.13 -17.84
N SER A 66 -12.73 20.85 -18.88
CA SER A 66 -14.14 20.88 -19.31
C SER A 66 -14.64 19.50 -19.72
N SER A 67 -13.88 18.79 -20.55
CA SER A 67 -14.25 17.45 -20.99
C SER A 67 -14.35 16.47 -19.84
N ARG A 68 -13.47 16.57 -18.82
CA ARG A 68 -13.54 15.71 -17.63
C ARG A 68 -14.84 15.91 -16.83
N VAL A 69 -15.34 17.15 -16.74
CA VAL A 69 -16.61 17.45 -16.08
C VAL A 69 -17.78 16.87 -16.87
N ASP A 70 -17.75 16.99 -18.20
CA ASP A 70 -18.78 16.40 -19.08
C ASP A 70 -18.85 14.88 -18.94
N PHE A 71 -17.72 14.21 -18.68
CA PHE A 71 -17.63 12.77 -18.43
C PHE A 71 -18.02 12.34 -17.01
N GLY A 72 -18.56 13.22 -16.17
CA GLY A 72 -18.99 12.92 -14.80
C GLY A 72 -17.98 13.25 -13.71
N GLY A 73 -16.88 13.93 -14.06
CA GLY A 73 -15.87 14.41 -13.11
C GLY A 73 -14.93 13.33 -12.59
N THR A 74 -13.97 13.76 -11.76
CA THR A 74 -12.90 12.91 -11.22
C THR A 74 -13.11 12.52 -9.76
N TYR A 75 -13.98 13.21 -9.01
CA TYR A 75 -14.10 13.04 -7.56
C TYR A 75 -14.94 11.82 -7.15
N ASN A 76 -16.12 11.65 -7.75
CA ASN A 76 -16.99 10.49 -7.53
C ASN A 76 -17.76 10.19 -8.81
N ASN A 77 -17.28 9.22 -9.59
CA ASN A 77 -17.85 8.84 -10.86
C ASN A 77 -17.90 7.31 -10.99
N PRO A 78 -18.93 6.67 -10.42
CA PRO A 78 -19.07 5.21 -10.47
C PRO A 78 -19.10 4.67 -11.91
N GLN A 79 -19.64 5.42 -12.88
CA GLN A 79 -19.73 4.96 -14.26
C GLN A 79 -18.36 4.70 -14.91
N MET A 80 -17.34 5.47 -14.54
CA MET A 80 -15.98 5.36 -15.09
C MET A 80 -14.99 4.65 -14.16
N PHE A 81 -15.36 4.42 -12.89
CA PHE A 81 -14.43 3.94 -11.87
C PHE A 81 -14.93 2.71 -11.10
N GLN A 82 -16.16 2.24 -11.33
CA GLN A 82 -16.72 1.05 -10.69
C GLN A 82 -16.94 -0.05 -11.73
N ALA A 83 -16.38 -1.23 -11.44
CA ALA A 83 -16.54 -2.46 -12.24
C ALA A 83 -16.37 -2.25 -13.75
N VAL A 84 -15.35 -1.47 -14.16
CA VAL A 84 -15.09 -1.21 -15.58
C VAL A 84 -14.45 -2.43 -16.20
N THR A 85 -15.14 -3.04 -17.16
CA THR A 85 -14.69 -4.24 -17.86
C THR A 85 -13.53 -3.95 -18.80
N VAL A 86 -12.42 -4.65 -18.59
CA VAL A 86 -11.23 -4.62 -19.46
C VAL A 86 -11.29 -5.78 -20.45
N SER A 87 -11.65 -6.97 -19.96
CA SER A 87 -11.82 -8.17 -20.77
C SER A 87 -13.09 -8.88 -20.36
N ALA A 88 -13.88 -9.33 -21.33
CA ALA A 88 -15.06 -10.17 -21.06
C ALA A 88 -14.70 -11.64 -20.76
N GLY A 89 -13.40 -11.97 -20.79
CA GLY A 89 -12.90 -13.35 -20.72
C GLY A 89 -13.07 -14.07 -22.07
N ASN A 90 -12.26 -15.10 -22.31
CA ASN A 90 -12.33 -15.89 -23.55
C ASN A 90 -13.64 -16.70 -23.65
N ASP A 91 -14.21 -17.06 -22.50
CA ASP A 91 -15.42 -17.88 -22.39
C ASP A 91 -16.67 -17.06 -22.05
N GLY A 92 -16.55 -15.74 -21.94
CA GLY A 92 -17.64 -14.82 -21.57
C GLY A 92 -18.15 -14.96 -20.12
N THR A 93 -17.54 -15.84 -19.32
CA THR A 93 -17.99 -16.19 -17.95
C THR A 93 -17.16 -15.53 -16.85
N THR A 94 -15.94 -15.10 -17.15
CA THR A 94 -15.01 -14.48 -16.19
C THR A 94 -14.57 -13.09 -16.68
N PRO A 95 -15.46 -12.09 -16.62
CA PRO A 95 -15.07 -10.73 -16.95
C PRO A 95 -14.05 -10.21 -15.94
N THR A 96 -12.97 -9.61 -16.43
CA THR A 96 -12.01 -8.90 -15.58
C THR A 96 -12.33 -7.41 -15.59
N ASN A 97 -12.58 -6.90 -14.40
CA ASN A 97 -12.97 -5.52 -14.18
C ASN A 97 -11.93 -4.84 -13.29
N PHE A 98 -11.71 -3.54 -13.49
CA PHE A 98 -11.00 -2.71 -12.51
C PHE A 98 -11.98 -1.79 -11.79
N SER A 99 -11.58 -1.33 -10.61
CA SER A 99 -12.28 -0.29 -9.87
C SER A 99 -11.28 0.61 -9.16
N VAL A 100 -11.57 1.90 -9.10
CA VAL A 100 -10.72 2.89 -8.44
C VAL A 100 -11.43 3.33 -7.18
N LEU A 101 -10.90 2.92 -6.03
CA LEU A 101 -11.49 3.21 -4.73
C LEU A 101 -10.77 4.39 -4.07
N ALA A 102 -11.55 5.30 -3.51
CA ALA A 102 -11.07 6.38 -2.67
C ALA A 102 -11.94 6.50 -1.41
N PRO A 103 -11.37 6.88 -0.26
CA PRO A 103 -12.15 7.09 0.96
C PRO A 103 -13.04 8.33 0.80
N ALA A 104 -14.34 8.18 1.06
CA ALA A 104 -15.25 9.30 1.19
C ALA A 104 -14.97 10.01 2.52
N LEU A 105 -14.87 11.34 2.49
CA LEU A 105 -14.74 12.17 3.69
C LEU A 105 -16.03 12.95 3.85
N SER A 106 -16.53 13.04 5.08
CA SER A 106 -17.64 13.92 5.43
C SER A 106 -17.20 15.39 5.38
N GLU A 107 -18.14 16.33 5.45
CA GLU A 107 -17.84 17.77 5.53
C GLU A 107 -16.93 18.14 6.72
N ILE A 108 -16.87 17.29 7.75
CA ILE A 108 -16.08 17.49 8.97
C ILE A 108 -14.74 16.73 8.90
N GLY A 109 -14.43 16.10 7.75
CA GLY A 109 -13.18 15.37 7.56
C GLY A 109 -13.15 13.97 8.21
N THR A 110 -14.30 13.47 8.68
CA THR A 110 -14.41 12.09 9.19
C THR A 110 -14.64 11.09 8.07
N TYR A 111 -14.24 9.83 8.28
CA TYR A 111 -14.46 8.77 7.31
C TYR A 111 -15.96 8.54 7.04
N GLY A 112 -16.36 8.76 5.79
CA GLY A 112 -17.75 8.68 5.30
C GLY A 112 -18.02 7.46 4.40
N GLY A 113 -17.14 6.47 4.38
CA GLY A 113 -17.26 5.25 3.57
C GLY A 113 -16.33 5.23 2.35
N ILE A 114 -16.75 4.52 1.30
CA ILE A 114 -15.98 4.40 0.05
C ILE A 114 -16.67 5.16 -1.09
N ARG A 115 -15.88 5.80 -1.95
CA ARG A 115 -16.31 6.40 -3.21
C ARG A 115 -15.46 5.88 -4.36
N PHE A 116 -15.96 6.01 -5.58
CA PHE A 116 -15.25 5.60 -6.78
C PHE A 116 -14.73 6.83 -7.52
N GLY A 117 -13.44 7.12 -7.40
CA GLY A 117 -12.85 8.35 -7.93
C GLY A 117 -11.40 8.55 -7.55
N LEU A 118 -10.83 9.65 -8.04
CA LEU A 118 -9.43 10.01 -7.85
C LEU A 118 -9.26 10.87 -6.60
N GLN A 119 -8.12 10.72 -5.95
CA GLN A 119 -7.66 11.60 -4.89
C GLN A 119 -6.43 12.38 -5.39
N ASN A 120 -6.24 13.58 -4.85
CA ASN A 120 -5.04 14.36 -5.09
C ASN A 120 -4.12 14.23 -3.87
N GLU A 121 -2.99 13.56 -4.05
CA GLU A 121 -1.97 13.40 -3.02
C GLU A 121 -1.25 14.72 -2.71
N SER A 122 -1.14 15.64 -3.68
CA SER A 122 -0.51 16.95 -3.48
C SER A 122 -1.30 17.90 -2.57
N ALA A 123 -2.56 17.57 -2.29
CA ALA A 123 -3.36 18.30 -1.29
C ALA A 123 -3.10 17.81 0.14
N ARG A 124 -2.33 16.73 0.32
CA ARG A 124 -1.89 16.25 1.64
C ARG A 124 -0.56 16.90 1.98
N LEU A 125 -0.25 16.94 3.28
CA LEU A 125 1.05 17.39 3.76
C LEU A 125 2.15 16.46 3.23
N ASN A 126 3.13 17.02 2.52
CA ASN A 126 4.30 16.28 2.08
C ASN A 126 5.35 16.25 3.20
N ILE A 127 5.47 15.10 3.86
CA ILE A 127 6.35 14.93 5.02
C ILE A 127 7.84 15.07 4.60
N ASN A 128 8.19 14.63 3.40
CA ASN A 128 9.57 14.73 2.88
C ASN A 128 10.01 16.17 2.58
N ALA A 129 9.08 17.13 2.55
CA ALA A 129 9.40 18.54 2.36
C ALA A 129 9.71 19.25 3.69
N LEU A 130 9.37 18.64 4.83
CA LEU A 130 9.54 19.25 6.16
C LEU A 130 10.98 19.61 6.51
N PRO A 131 12.01 18.75 6.33
CA PRO A 131 13.39 19.13 6.68
C PRO A 131 13.92 20.26 5.81
N VAL A 132 13.58 20.26 4.51
CA VAL A 132 13.96 21.33 3.58
C VAL A 132 13.30 22.66 3.98
N ILE A 133 12.02 22.60 4.38
CA ILE A 133 11.29 23.77 4.88
C ILE A 133 11.92 24.28 6.18
N GLU A 134 12.31 23.40 7.09
CA GLU A 134 12.98 23.75 8.35
C GLU A 134 14.34 24.42 8.11
N GLU A 135 15.18 23.87 7.23
CA GLU A 135 16.48 24.47 6.87
C GLU A 135 16.31 25.88 6.26
N HIS A 136 15.39 26.02 5.30
CA HIS A 136 15.21 27.28 4.57
C HIS A 136 14.46 28.33 5.39
N LEU A 137 13.47 27.94 6.19
CA LEU A 137 12.75 28.85 7.08
C LEU A 137 13.56 29.16 8.34
N GLY A 138 14.39 28.25 8.83
CA GLY A 138 15.34 28.52 9.91
C GLY A 138 16.32 29.64 9.53
N ALA A 139 16.81 29.64 8.28
CA ALA A 139 17.62 30.73 7.75
C ALA A 139 16.87 32.08 7.65
N LEU A 140 15.54 32.05 7.47
CA LEU A 140 14.67 33.23 7.45
C LEU A 140 14.04 33.53 8.81
N GLY A 141 14.30 32.72 9.83
CA GLY A 141 13.73 32.81 11.17
C GLY A 141 13.90 34.20 11.81
N PRO A 142 15.11 34.79 11.78
CA PRO A 142 15.34 36.15 12.29
C PRO A 142 14.58 37.24 11.52
N LEU A 143 14.27 37.02 10.24
CA LEU A 143 13.50 37.98 9.45
C LEU A 143 11.99 37.82 9.70
N LEU A 144 11.52 36.59 9.90
CA LEU A 144 10.12 36.29 10.18
C LEU A 144 9.71 36.76 11.58
N THR A 145 10.56 36.58 12.59
CA THR A 145 10.35 37.11 13.95
C THR A 145 10.35 38.63 13.99
N MET A 146 11.09 39.30 13.09
CA MET A 146 11.04 40.76 12.95
C MET A 146 9.81 41.28 12.18
N ALA A 147 9.18 40.44 11.35
CA ALA A 147 8.00 40.79 10.57
C ALA A 147 6.68 40.46 11.28
N ALA A 148 6.70 39.46 12.18
CA ALA A 148 5.60 39.12 13.04
C ALA A 148 5.66 40.02 14.30
N ASP A 149 4.81 41.05 14.33
CA ASP A 149 4.63 42.01 15.43
C ASP A 149 3.93 41.36 16.66
N THR A 150 4.17 40.06 16.88
CA THR A 150 3.55 39.23 17.92
C THR A 150 4.63 38.75 18.90
N ASP A 151 4.48 39.13 20.17
CA ASP A 151 5.31 38.75 21.33
C ASP A 151 5.31 37.23 21.66
N GLU A 152 4.80 36.38 20.76
CA GLU A 152 4.89 34.93 20.92
C GLU A 152 6.20 34.47 20.28
N ASP A 153 7.07 33.85 21.08
CA ASP A 153 8.34 33.24 20.67
C ASP A 153 8.09 32.30 19.47
N PHE A 154 8.19 32.85 18.26
CA PHE A 154 8.06 32.08 17.03
C PHE A 154 9.36 31.30 16.87
N ASP A 155 9.44 30.14 17.51
CA ASP A 155 10.56 29.22 17.38
C ASP A 155 10.64 28.73 15.93
N ALA A 156 11.42 29.45 15.12
CA ALA A 156 11.67 29.11 13.72
C ALA A 156 12.24 27.69 13.56
N ASN A 157 12.87 27.17 14.63
CA ASN A 157 13.40 25.82 14.74
C ASN A 157 12.33 24.75 15.04
N ASN A 158 11.05 25.11 15.20
CA ASN A 158 9.96 24.20 15.57
C ASN A 158 8.78 24.26 14.56
N ILE A 159 8.97 24.92 13.41
CA ILE A 159 7.92 25.09 12.40
C ILE A 159 7.45 23.72 11.86
N ALA A 160 8.37 22.78 11.64
CA ALA A 160 8.05 21.45 11.14
C ALA A 160 7.15 20.66 12.12
N VAL A 161 7.51 20.67 13.41
CA VAL A 161 6.72 20.05 14.49
C VAL A 161 5.35 20.73 14.62
N SER A 162 5.29 22.06 14.62
CA SER A 162 4.00 22.78 14.70
C SER A 162 3.05 22.47 13.53
N LEU A 163 3.60 22.26 12.33
CA LEU A 163 2.82 21.88 11.15
C LEU A 163 2.28 20.44 11.26
N LEU A 164 3.06 19.54 11.84
CA LEU A 164 2.62 18.18 12.16
C LEU A 164 1.57 18.16 13.27
N MET A 165 1.74 18.99 14.29
CA MET A 165 0.80 19.13 15.43
C MET A 165 -0.57 19.68 15.02
N ALA A 166 -0.69 20.31 13.86
CA ALA A 166 -1.98 20.69 13.28
C ALA A 166 -2.80 19.48 12.80
N LEU A 167 -2.20 18.29 12.68
CA LEU A 167 -2.88 17.08 12.27
C LEU A 167 -3.68 16.46 13.44
N PRO A 168 -4.92 15.97 13.19
CA PRO A 168 -5.73 15.35 14.24
C PRO A 168 -5.04 14.11 14.82
N GLY A 169 -4.89 14.06 16.14
CA GLY A 169 -4.30 12.93 16.85
C GLY A 169 -2.77 12.89 16.82
N MET A 170 -2.11 13.97 16.38
CA MET A 170 -0.66 14.10 16.50
C MET A 170 -0.25 14.42 17.94
N THR A 171 0.87 13.84 18.36
CA THR A 171 1.53 14.10 19.65
C THR A 171 2.98 14.50 19.38
N GLU A 172 3.59 15.21 20.33
CA GLU A 172 4.93 15.79 20.18
C GLU A 172 6.01 14.71 20.00
N ASP A 173 5.90 13.59 20.71
CA ASP A 173 6.77 12.41 20.56
C ASP A 173 6.68 11.78 19.17
N VAL A 174 5.49 11.72 18.57
CA VAL A 174 5.30 11.20 17.21
C VAL A 174 5.80 12.20 16.17
N ALA A 175 5.60 13.50 16.39
CA ALA A 175 6.07 14.53 15.48
C ALA A 175 7.61 14.57 15.42
N ASP A 176 8.28 14.55 16.57
CA ASP A 176 9.74 14.52 16.65
C ASP A 176 10.30 13.21 16.05
N ALA A 177 9.73 12.04 16.38
CA ALA A 177 10.17 10.77 15.81
C ALA A 177 9.98 10.68 14.29
N ILE A 178 8.98 11.39 13.71
CA ILE A 178 8.82 11.48 12.25
C ILE A 178 9.93 12.35 11.64
N LEU A 179 10.37 13.40 12.32
CA LEU A 179 11.40 14.29 11.81
C LEU A 179 12.78 13.63 11.87
N ASP A 180 13.14 13.00 12.99
CA ASP A 180 14.36 12.19 13.17
C ASP A 180 14.44 11.00 12.20
N TRP A 181 13.30 10.54 11.66
CA TRP A 181 13.31 9.49 10.63
C TRP A 181 13.67 10.03 9.23
N ILE A 182 13.51 11.33 9.00
CA ILE A 182 13.51 11.92 7.65
C ILE A 182 14.73 12.81 7.42
N ASP A 183 15.29 13.42 8.47
CA ASP A 183 16.54 14.16 8.38
C ASP A 183 17.75 13.22 8.16
N GLU A 184 18.90 13.82 7.88
CA GLU A 184 20.12 13.10 7.49
C GLU A 184 21.08 12.89 8.66
N ASP A 185 20.80 13.49 9.82
CA ASP A 185 21.65 13.37 10.99
C ASP A 185 21.23 12.19 11.89
N GLU A 186 21.99 11.95 12.96
CA GLU A 186 21.70 10.89 13.95
C GLU A 186 21.47 11.52 15.34
N GLU A 187 21.12 12.81 15.40
CA GLU A 187 20.96 13.56 16.63
C GLU A 187 19.49 13.60 17.05
N ALA A 188 19.13 12.67 17.94
CA ALA A 188 17.76 12.55 18.43
C ALA A 188 17.22 13.86 19.04
N ARG A 189 16.05 14.28 18.57
CA ARG A 189 15.29 15.41 19.15
C ARG A 189 14.82 15.10 20.58
N PRO A 190 14.38 16.11 21.37
CA PRO A 190 14.03 15.93 22.79
C PRO A 190 13.02 14.81 23.08
N TYR A 191 12.04 14.61 22.19
CA TYR A 191 11.08 13.51 22.26
C TYR A 191 11.18 12.56 21.06
N GLY A 192 12.24 12.68 20.28
CA GLY A 192 12.49 11.94 19.06
C GLY A 192 13.16 10.58 19.28
N ALA A 193 13.45 9.90 18.18
CA ALA A 193 13.99 8.55 18.19
C ALA A 193 14.83 8.28 16.95
N GLU A 194 16.05 7.83 17.20
CA GLU A 194 17.07 7.54 16.19
C GLU A 194 17.41 6.05 16.10
N SER A 195 18.41 5.72 15.28
CA SER A 195 18.97 4.37 15.15
C SER A 195 19.25 3.66 16.48
N GLU A 196 19.69 4.36 17.54
CA GLU A 196 19.89 3.75 18.88
C GLU A 196 18.60 3.15 19.43
N PHE A 197 17.47 3.85 19.27
CA PHE A 197 16.16 3.40 19.72
C PHE A 197 15.64 2.26 18.82
N TYR A 198 15.72 2.39 17.50
CA TYR A 198 15.18 1.39 16.57
C TYR A 198 15.90 0.04 16.63
N VAL A 199 17.22 0.05 16.87
CA VAL A 199 18.01 -1.16 17.06
C VAL A 199 17.70 -1.86 18.38
N SER A 200 17.22 -1.13 19.39
CA SER A 200 16.83 -1.72 20.69
C SER A 200 15.53 -2.54 20.63
N GLN A 201 14.77 -2.45 19.52
CA GLN A 201 13.49 -3.12 19.37
C GLN A 201 13.65 -4.65 19.20
N PRO A 202 12.60 -5.45 19.53
CA PRO A 202 12.64 -6.91 19.39
C PRO A 202 12.99 -7.40 17.97
N THR A 203 12.61 -6.62 16.96
CA THR A 203 13.03 -6.77 15.57
C THR A 203 13.83 -5.53 15.21
N PRO A 204 15.18 -5.58 15.22
CA PRO A 204 16.01 -4.41 15.00
C PRO A 204 15.93 -3.94 13.53
N TYR A 205 15.83 -2.63 13.37
CA TYR A 205 15.97 -1.90 12.11
C TYR A 205 16.71 -0.59 12.37
N SER A 206 17.30 0.02 11.33
CA SER A 206 17.88 1.36 11.42
C SER A 206 16.86 2.39 10.94
N ALA A 207 17.06 3.64 11.36
CA ALA A 207 16.55 4.79 10.62
C ALA A 207 17.17 4.80 9.20
#